data_AF-A0A9D5G6G9-F1
#
_entry.id   AF-A0A9D5G6G9-F1
#
_cell.length_a   1.000
_cell.length_b   1.000
_cell.length_c   1.000
_cell.angle_alpha   90.00
_cell.angle_beta   90.00
_cell.angle_gamma   90.00
#
_symmetry.space_group_name_H-M   'P 1'
#
loop_
_entity.id
_entity.type
_entity.pdbx_description
1 polymer ?
#
loop_
_entity_poly.entity_id
_entity_poly.type
_entity_poly.pdbx_seq_one_letter_code
_entity_poly.pdbx_strand_id
1 'polypeptide(L)' 'MRDVYVLPTHRRRGIARALMALVLDEARTLRVDRLSLGASVMGRPLYESLGFVAKRDEMVYERRF' A
#
# COMPACT_ATOMS: atom_id res chain seq x y z
N MET A 1 1.61 4.55 -9.04
CA MET A 1 0.40 3.72 -8.84
C MET A 1 -0.62 4.58 -8.11
N ARG A 2 -1.90 4.56 -8.53
CA ARG A 2 -2.95 5.46 -7.98
C ARG A 2 -3.17 5.20 -6.50
N ASP A 3 -3.31 6.29 -5.73
CA ASP A 3 -3.51 6.26 -4.29
C ASP A 3 -4.84 5.59 -3.90
N VAL A 4 -4.85 4.87 -2.77
CA VAL A 4 -6.09 4.39 -2.16
C VAL A 4 -6.86 5.58 -1.58
N TYR A 5 -8.10 5.77 -2.04
CA TYR A 5 -8.96 6.85 -1.57
C TYR A 5 -10.26 6.31 -0.99
N VAL A 6 -10.65 6.84 0.18
CA VAL A 6 -11.96 6.60 0.79
C VAL A 6 -12.63 7.95 1.00
N LEU A 7 -13.86 8.07 0.49
CA LEU A 7 -14.72 9.25 0.66
C LEU A 7 -14.77 9.64 2.16
N PRO A 8 -14.67 10.94 2.52
CA PRO A 8 -14.64 11.39 3.91
C PRO A 8 -15.76 10.80 4.78
N THR A 9 -16.98 10.77 4.25
CA THR A 9 -18.19 10.21 4.90
C THR A 9 -18.14 8.70 5.15
N HIS A 10 -17.17 7.99 4.57
CA HIS A 10 -17.00 6.55 4.66
C HIS A 10 -15.68 6.14 5.35
N ARG A 11 -14.89 7.10 5.85
CA ARG A 11 -13.63 6.83 6.56
C ARG A 11 -13.87 6.19 7.92
N ARG A 12 -12.80 5.62 8.50
CA ARG A 12 -12.80 4.95 9.82
C ARG A 12 -13.70 3.71 9.93
N ARG A 13 -14.20 3.19 8.79
CA ARG A 13 -15.00 1.97 8.69
C ARG A 13 -14.21 0.75 8.19
N GLY A 14 -12.88 0.80 8.23
CA GLY A 14 -12.02 -0.31 7.78
C GLY A 14 -11.90 -0.51 6.27
N ILE A 15 -12.58 0.30 5.43
CA ILE A 15 -12.62 0.14 3.96
C ILE A 15 -11.22 0.09 3.33
N ALA A 16 -10.36 1.07 3.64
CA ALA A 16 -9.01 1.11 3.09
C ALA A 16 -8.17 -0.12 3.51
N ARG A 17 -8.38 -0.62 4.74
CA ARG A 17 -7.71 -1.83 5.23
C ARG A 17 -8.18 -3.06 4.47
N ALA A 18 -9.49 -3.19 4.23
CA ALA A 18 -10.06 -4.28 3.46
C ALA A 18 -9.55 -4.30 2.02
N LEU A 19 -9.53 -3.14 1.35
CA LEU A 19 -8.96 -3.02 0.00
C LEU A 19 -7.48 -3.42 -0.03
N MET A 20 -6.68 -2.93 0.91
CA MET A 20 -5.26 -3.30 0.96
C MET A 20 -5.03 -4.77 1.29
N ALA A 21 -5.88 -5.39 2.11
CA ALA A 21 -5.79 -6.82 2.39
C ALA A 21 -5.97 -7.66 1.12
N LEU A 22 -6.94 -7.30 0.26
CA LEU A 22 -7.14 -7.95 -1.03
C LEU A 22 -5.93 -7.78 -1.96
N VAL A 23 -5.37 -6.56 -2.02
CA VAL A 23 -4.17 -6.29 -2.83
C VAL A 23 -2.97 -7.10 -2.37
N LEU A 24 -2.76 -7.21 -1.04
CA LEU A 24 -1.66 -7.97 -0.47
C LEU A 24 -1.82 -9.48 -0.70
N ASP A 25 -3.05 -9.99 -0.65
CA ASP A 25 -3.35 -11.39 -0.92
C ASP A 25 -3.10 -11.76 -2.39
N GLU A 26 -3.56 -10.90 -3.31
CA GLU A 26 -3.30 -11.05 -4.74
C GLU A 26 -1.80 -10.98 -5.05
N ALA A 27 -1.09 -10.01 -4.45
CA ALA A 27 0.36 -9.87 -4.62
C ALA A 27 1.13 -11.13 -4.16
N ARG A 28 0.69 -11.79 -3.08
CA ARG A 28 1.26 -13.07 -2.63
C ARG A 28 0.99 -14.18 -3.65
N THR A 29 -0.24 -14.27 -4.15
CA THR A 29 -0.63 -15.27 -5.16
C THR A 29 0.19 -15.13 -6.44
N LEU A 30 0.43 -13.90 -6.87
CA LEU A 30 1.22 -13.56 -8.06
C LEU A 30 2.74 -13.59 -7.83
N ARG A 31 3.20 -13.90 -6.60
CA ARG A 31 4.63 -13.89 -6.21
C ARG A 31 5.30 -12.55 -6.51
N VAL A 32 4.63 -11.44 -6.20
CA VAL A 32 5.18 -10.09 -6.32
C VAL A 32 6.18 -9.86 -5.19
N ASP A 33 7.43 -9.57 -5.55
CA ASP A 33 8.53 -9.39 -4.59
C ASP A 33 8.48 -8.04 -3.85
N ARG A 34 7.87 -7.01 -4.46
CA ARG A 34 7.83 -5.66 -3.91
C ARG A 34 6.55 -4.91 -4.28
N LEU A 35 5.98 -4.24 -3.28
CA LEU A 35 4.95 -3.21 -3.44
C LEU A 35 5.48 -1.88 -2.92
N SER A 36 5.29 -0.82 -3.70
CA SER A 36 5.66 0.54 -3.34
C SER A 36 4.46 1.47 -3.50
N LEU A 37 4.30 2.41 -2.56
CA LEU A 37 3.19 3.37 -2.56
C LEU A 37 3.61 4.71 -1.97
N GLY A 38 2.92 5.77 -2.39
CA GLY A 38 2.94 7.05 -1.72
C GLY A 38 1.97 7.03 -0.53
N ALA A 39 2.45 7.34 0.67
CA ALA A 39 1.59 7.45 1.85
C ALA A 39 1.31 8.93 2.16
N SER A 40 0.03 9.31 2.19
CA SER A 40 -0.39 10.58 2.79
C SER A 40 -0.21 10.53 4.31
N VAL A 41 -0.15 11.69 4.97
CA VAL A 41 -0.05 11.79 6.44
C VAL A 41 -1.13 10.96 7.13
N MET A 42 -2.36 10.98 6.60
CA MET A 42 -3.49 10.21 7.15
C MET A 42 -3.41 8.71 6.83
N GLY A 43 -2.85 8.34 5.67
CA GLY A 43 -2.73 6.94 5.25
C GLY A 43 -1.57 6.20 5.91
N ARG A 44 -0.53 6.93 6.35
CA ARG A 44 0.69 6.35 6.91
C ARG A 44 0.47 5.33 8.04
N PRO A 45 -0.35 5.62 9.08
CA PRO A 45 -0.59 4.64 10.14
C PRO A 45 -1.24 3.33 9.65
N LEU A 46 -2.08 3.41 8.61
CA LEU A 46 -2.68 2.21 8.02
C LEU A 46 -1.61 1.36 7.35
N TYR A 47 -0.77 1.95 6.51
CA TYR A 47 0.26 1.22 5.78
C TYR A 47 1.30 0.62 6.73
N GLU A 48 1.73 1.35 7.76
CA GLU A 48 2.62 0.83 8.81
C GLU A 48 1.99 -0.38 9.52
N SER A 49 0.68 -0.33 9.83
CA SER A 49 -0.03 -1.47 10.44
C SER A 49 -0.17 -2.70 9.54
N LEU A 50 0.07 -2.55 8.24
CA LEU A 50 0.07 -3.62 7.25
C LEU A 50 1.49 -4.12 6.93
N GLY A 51 2.51 -3.59 7.60
CA GLY A 51 3.91 -3.99 7.43
C GLY A 51 4.67 -3.19 6.37
N PHE A 52 4.10 -2.12 5.81
CA PHE A 52 4.87 -1.20 4.98
C PHE A 52 5.86 -0.42 5.84
N VAL A 53 7.07 -0.24 5.32
CA VAL A 53 8.12 0.53 5.97
C VAL A 53 8.39 1.78 5.15
N ALA A 54 8.45 2.94 5.82
CA ALA A 54 8.74 4.20 5.15
C ALA A 54 10.15 4.17 4.53
N LYS A 55 10.23 4.43 3.22
CA LYS A 55 11.49 4.69 2.53
C LYS A 55 11.61 6.19 2.29
N ARG A 56 12.74 6.78 2.68
CA ARG A 56 12.94 8.23 2.65
C ARG A 56 13.03 8.77 1.23
N ASP A 57 13.66 8.02 0.32
CA ASP A 57 13.96 8.49 -1.03
C ASP A 57 13.90 7.29 -1.98
N GLU A 58 12.78 7.09 -2.69
CA GLU A 58 12.64 5.96 -3.60
C GLU A 58 13.14 6.31 -5.01
N MET A 59 14.17 5.59 -5.48
CA MET A 59 14.60 5.49 -6.88
C MET A 59 14.79 3.99 -7.17
N VAL A 60 14.22 3.49 -8.27
CA VAL A 60 14.17 2.05 -8.59
C VAL A 60 14.86 1.79 -9.93
N TYR A 61 15.78 0.82 -9.96
CA TYR A 61 16.36 0.25 -11.19
C TYR A 61 16.31 -1.28 -11.09
N GLU A 62 15.60 -1.92 -12.01
CA GLU A 62 15.44 -3.37 -12.07
C GLU A 62 16.07 -3.90 -13.35
N ARG A 63 16.94 -4.91 -13.21
CA ARG A 63 17.41 -5.71 -14.33
C ARG A 63 17.22 -7.18 -13.96
N ARG A 64 16.45 -7.91 -14.76
CA ARG A 64 16.37 -9.38 -14.70
C ARG A 64 17.20 -9.94 -15.86
N PHE A 65 17.98 -10.98 -15.58
CA PHE A 65 18.65 -11.80 -16.60
C PHE A 65 17.63 -12.66 -17.34
#